data_AF-A0A6N8NLA6-F1
#
_entry.id   AF-A0A6N8NLA6-F1
#
_cell.length_a   1.000
_cell.length_b   1.000
_cell.length_c   1.000
_cell.angle_alpha   90.00
_cell.angle_beta   90.00
_cell.angle_gamma   90.00
#
_symmetry.space_group_name_H-M   'P 1'
#
loop_
_entity.id
_entity.type
_entity.pdbx_description
1 polymer ?
#
loop_
_entity_poly.entity_id
_entity_poly.type
_entity_poly.pdbx_seq_one_letter_code
_entity_poly.pdbx_strand_id
1 'polypeptide(L)'
;GISYDSYFKGSEVLNDLLQPAVVALAYPLYEQLHQIRARWKSIITICFIGSVVAMVTGTSVALLMGASPEIAASILPKSVTTPIAMAVGGSIGGIPAISAVCVIFVGILGAVFGHTLLNAMRIRTKAARGLAMGTASHALGTARCAELDYQEGAFSSLALVLCGIITSLIAPFLFPIILAVMG
;
A
#
# COMPACT_ATOMS: atom_id res chain seq x y z
N GLY A 1 6.36 15.07 -25.35
CA GLY A 1 5.63 14.94 -24.07
C GLY A 1 5.74 16.23 -23.30
N ILE A 2 4.82 16.51 -22.38
CA ILE A 2 4.96 17.60 -21.41
C ILE A 2 6.06 17.24 -20.39
N SER A 3 6.82 18.24 -19.91
CA SER A 3 7.79 17.98 -18.84
C SER A 3 7.06 17.63 -17.53
N TYR A 4 7.71 16.86 -16.66
CA TYR A 4 7.17 16.57 -15.31
C TYR A 4 6.86 17.87 -14.56
N ASP A 5 7.71 18.88 -14.67
CA ASP A 5 7.50 20.17 -14.01
C ASP A 5 6.22 20.88 -14.50
N SER A 6 5.96 20.87 -15.81
CA SER A 6 4.72 21.43 -16.36
C SER A 6 3.48 20.62 -15.95
N TYR A 7 3.59 19.29 -15.88
CA TYR A 7 2.51 18.43 -15.38
C TYR A 7 2.22 18.69 -13.89
N PHE A 8 3.27 18.76 -13.06
CA PHE A 8 3.17 18.99 -11.62
C PHE A 8 2.52 20.34 -11.33
N LYS A 9 2.95 21.40 -12.05
CA LYS A 9 2.37 22.74 -11.94
C LYS A 9 0.89 22.78 -12.37
N GLY A 10 0.52 22.00 -13.38
CA GLY A 10 -0.88 21.86 -13.80
C GLY A 10 -1.78 21.08 -12.82
N SER A 11 -1.19 20.36 -11.86
CA SER A 11 -1.90 19.55 -10.87
C SER A 11 -1.79 20.10 -9.44
N GLU A 12 -1.29 21.33 -9.28
CA GLU A 12 -1.06 22.00 -7.99
C GLU A 12 -2.30 21.98 -7.08
N VAL A 13 -3.48 22.36 -7.60
CA VAL A 13 -4.73 22.35 -6.82
C VAL A 13 -5.07 20.96 -6.28
N LEU A 14 -4.83 19.90 -7.05
CA LEU A 14 -5.09 18.53 -6.59
C LEU A 14 -4.07 18.12 -5.52
N ASN A 15 -2.80 18.49 -5.68
CA ASN A 15 -1.76 18.24 -4.70
C ASN A 15 -2.05 18.95 -3.37
N ASP A 16 -2.52 20.19 -3.42
CA ASP A 16 -2.89 20.97 -2.22
C ASP A 16 -4.08 20.36 -1.47
N LEU A 17 -5.02 19.73 -2.18
CA LEU A 17 -6.15 19.02 -1.57
C LEU A 17 -5.75 17.66 -0.96
N LEU A 18 -4.57 17.10 -1.30
CA LEU A 18 -4.11 15.84 -0.72
C LEU A 18 -3.78 16.00 0.77
N GLN A 19 -3.14 17.09 1.19
CA GLN A 19 -2.80 17.27 2.60
C GLN A 19 -4.04 17.26 3.52
N PRO A 20 -5.10 18.07 3.29
CA PRO A 20 -6.30 18.02 4.13
C PRO A 20 -7.04 16.69 4.01
N ALA A 21 -7.02 16.02 2.85
CA ALA A 21 -7.60 14.68 2.70
C ALA A 21 -6.86 13.64 3.58
N VAL A 22 -5.53 13.70 3.64
CA VAL A 22 -4.72 12.83 4.51
C VAL A 22 -5.01 13.11 5.99
N VAL A 23 -5.17 14.39 6.37
CA VAL A 23 -5.56 14.76 7.74
C VAL A 23 -6.96 14.25 8.06
N ALA A 24 -7.92 14.37 7.14
CA ALA A 24 -9.28 13.87 7.34
C ALA A 24 -9.33 12.35 7.52
N LEU A 25 -8.48 11.59 6.83
CA LEU A 25 -8.34 10.14 7.02
C LEU A 25 -7.83 9.74 8.42
N ALA A 26 -7.25 10.67 9.18
CA ALA A 26 -6.86 10.44 10.56
C ALA A 26 -8.05 10.51 11.54
N TYR A 27 -9.18 11.11 11.16
CA TYR A 27 -10.35 11.23 12.05
C TYR A 27 -10.96 9.86 12.41
N PRO A 28 -11.23 8.94 11.45
CA PRO A 28 -11.63 7.56 11.77
C PRO A 28 -10.68 6.84 12.73
N LEU A 29 -9.38 7.06 12.55
CA LEU A 29 -8.35 6.47 13.39
C LEU A 29 -8.44 6.97 14.84
N TYR A 30 -8.65 8.29 15.01
CA TYR A 30 -8.75 8.92 16.32
C TYR A 30 -9.95 8.40 17.13
N GLU A 31 -11.12 8.29 16.52
CA GLU A 31 -12.32 7.77 17.22
C GLU A 31 -12.20 6.27 17.58
N GLN A 32 -11.43 5.50 16.81
CA GLN A 32 -11.20 4.07 17.07
C GLN A 32 -9.93 3.80 17.89
N LEU A 33 -9.25 4.83 18.39
CA LEU A 33 -7.94 4.72 19.03
C LEU A 33 -7.94 3.79 20.25
N HIS A 34 -9.03 3.77 21.02
CA HIS A 34 -9.19 2.85 22.16
C HIS A 34 -9.16 1.37 21.71
N GLN A 35 -9.90 1.03 20.64
CA GLN A 35 -9.95 -0.34 20.12
C GLN A 35 -8.61 -0.77 19.50
N ILE A 36 -7.96 0.15 18.80
CA ILE A 36 -6.64 -0.05 18.19
C ILE A 36 -5.60 -0.31 19.28
N ARG A 37 -5.59 0.52 20.33
CA ARG A 37 -4.68 0.36 21.47
C ARG A 37 -4.89 -0.95 22.21
N ALA A 38 -6.12 -1.45 22.28
CA ALA A 38 -6.39 -2.76 22.88
C ALA A 38 -5.80 -3.93 22.06
N ARG A 39 -5.59 -3.76 20.74
CA ARG A 39 -5.21 -4.83 19.80
C ARG A 39 -3.91 -4.58 19.04
N TRP A 40 -3.11 -3.61 19.48
CA TRP A 40 -1.95 -3.09 18.74
C TRP A 40 -0.96 -4.18 18.30
N LYS A 41 -0.68 -5.17 19.16
CA LYS A 41 0.24 -6.26 18.83
C LYS A 41 -0.23 -7.06 17.63
N SER A 42 -1.51 -7.45 17.63
CA SER A 42 -2.11 -8.22 16.55
C SER A 42 -2.11 -7.44 15.24
N ILE A 43 -2.40 -6.13 15.29
CA ILE A 43 -2.40 -5.26 14.12
C ILE A 43 -1.00 -5.17 13.50
N ILE A 44 0.03 -4.90 14.32
CA ILE A 44 1.41 -4.81 13.83
C ILE A 44 1.84 -6.14 13.21
N THR A 45 1.55 -7.27 13.85
CA THR A 45 1.89 -8.59 13.31
C THR A 45 1.20 -8.86 11.97
N ILE A 46 -0.09 -8.53 11.84
CA ILE A 46 -0.84 -8.71 10.59
C ILE A 46 -0.25 -7.84 9.47
N CYS A 47 -0.01 -6.56 9.74
CA CYS A 47 0.59 -5.66 8.75
C CYS A 47 2.00 -6.11 8.36
N PHE A 48 2.81 -6.56 9.32
CA PHE A 48 4.16 -7.07 9.06
C PHE A 48 4.14 -8.29 8.13
N ILE A 49 3.35 -9.31 8.48
CA ILE A 49 3.22 -10.52 7.66
C ILE A 49 2.66 -10.14 6.28
N GLY A 50 1.63 -9.30 6.23
CA GLY A 50 1.02 -8.87 4.97
C GLY A 50 1.99 -8.11 4.06
N SER A 51 2.78 -7.18 4.59
CA SER A 51 3.79 -6.45 3.81
C SER A 51 4.89 -7.38 3.29
N VAL A 52 5.40 -8.28 4.14
CA VAL A 52 6.43 -9.26 3.71
C VAL A 52 5.88 -10.18 2.63
N VAL A 53 4.69 -10.74 2.82
CA VAL A 53 4.04 -11.59 1.83
C VAL A 53 3.81 -10.83 0.53
N ALA A 54 3.33 -9.58 0.58
CA ALA A 54 3.08 -8.78 -0.61
C ALA A 54 4.36 -8.48 -1.41
N MET A 55 5.47 -8.17 -0.73
CA MET A 55 6.79 -7.97 -1.35
C MET A 55 7.32 -9.27 -1.96
N VAL A 56 7.39 -10.34 -1.16
CA VAL A 56 7.92 -11.64 -1.60
C VAL A 56 7.11 -12.15 -2.78
N THR A 57 5.78 -12.25 -2.67
CA THR A 57 4.95 -12.81 -3.74
C THR A 57 4.99 -11.96 -5.00
N GLY A 58 4.91 -10.63 -4.89
CA GLY A 58 4.94 -9.73 -6.04
C GLY A 58 6.25 -9.79 -6.81
N THR A 59 7.38 -9.68 -6.10
CA THR A 59 8.71 -9.73 -6.70
C THR A 59 9.03 -11.12 -7.25
N SER A 60 8.69 -12.17 -6.52
CA SER A 60 8.91 -13.56 -6.96
C SER A 60 8.16 -13.87 -8.25
N VAL A 61 6.87 -13.50 -8.33
CA VAL A 61 6.08 -13.70 -9.55
C VAL A 61 6.66 -12.90 -10.71
N ALA A 62 7.09 -11.65 -10.49
CA ALA A 62 7.71 -10.85 -11.53
C ALA A 62 8.99 -11.49 -12.08
N LEU A 63 9.89 -11.97 -11.20
CA LEU A 63 11.12 -12.66 -11.60
C LEU A 63 10.84 -13.96 -12.36
N LEU A 64 9.87 -14.77 -11.90
CA LEU A 64 9.46 -16.00 -12.61
C LEU A 64 8.87 -15.72 -14.00
N MET A 65 8.29 -14.54 -14.21
CA MET A 65 7.81 -14.09 -15.51
C MET A 65 8.91 -13.47 -16.38
N GLY A 66 10.17 -13.45 -15.93
CA GLY A 66 11.32 -12.93 -16.67
C GLY A 66 11.55 -11.43 -16.51
N ALA A 67 11.05 -10.81 -15.44
CA ALA A 67 11.36 -9.40 -15.14
C ALA A 67 12.85 -9.21 -14.83
N SER A 68 13.44 -8.12 -15.31
CA SER A 68 14.80 -7.72 -14.91
C SER A 68 14.85 -7.34 -13.42
N PRO A 69 16.02 -7.39 -12.77
CA PRO A 69 16.18 -6.93 -11.39
C PRO A 69 15.66 -5.51 -11.16
N GLU A 70 15.87 -4.59 -12.11
CA GLU A 70 15.38 -3.20 -12.04
C GLU A 70 13.84 -3.12 -12.04
N ILE A 71 13.17 -3.93 -12.86
CA ILE A 71 11.70 -4.02 -12.87
C ILE A 71 11.20 -4.67 -11.58
N ALA A 72 11.86 -5.75 -11.12
CA ALA A 72 11.51 -6.44 -9.90
C ALA A 72 11.64 -5.54 -8.65
N ALA A 73 12.69 -4.71 -8.59
CA ALA A 73 12.90 -3.65 -7.61
C ALA A 73 11.75 -2.64 -7.62
N SER A 74 11.28 -2.26 -8.81
CA SER A 74 10.17 -1.32 -8.99
C SER A 74 8.84 -1.87 -8.48
N ILE A 75 8.62 -3.18 -8.65
CA ILE A 75 7.39 -3.90 -8.27
C ILE A 75 7.35 -4.19 -6.77
N LEU A 76 8.50 -4.38 -6.12
CA LEU A 76 8.57 -4.79 -4.73
C LEU A 76 7.72 -3.93 -3.78
N PRO A 77 7.78 -2.58 -3.80
CA PRO A 77 6.97 -1.74 -2.92
C PRO A 77 5.57 -1.42 -3.50
N LYS A 78 5.00 -2.22 -4.42
CA LYS A 78 3.70 -1.94 -5.07
C LYS A 78 2.49 -1.78 -4.13
N SER A 79 2.61 -2.21 -2.88
CA SER A 79 1.51 -2.25 -1.91
C SER A 79 1.54 -1.11 -0.88
N VAL A 80 2.37 -0.08 -1.09
CA VAL A 80 2.36 1.17 -0.31
C VAL A 80 1.92 2.36 -1.18
N THR A 81 1.91 3.57 -0.64
CA THR A 81 1.54 4.76 -1.42
C THR A 81 2.59 5.12 -2.45
N THR A 82 2.16 5.80 -3.52
CA THR A 82 3.02 6.17 -4.66
C THR A 82 4.31 6.87 -4.23
N PRO A 83 4.29 7.89 -3.35
CA PRO A 83 5.53 8.56 -2.94
C PRO A 83 6.49 7.61 -2.21
N ILE A 84 5.98 6.75 -1.34
CA ILE A 84 6.80 5.79 -0.60
C ILE A 84 7.37 4.75 -1.55
N ALA A 85 6.55 4.21 -2.46
CA ALA A 85 6.99 3.20 -3.42
C ALA A 85 8.03 3.74 -4.39
N MET A 86 7.88 4.97 -4.86
CA MET A 86 8.87 5.64 -5.72
C MET A 86 10.20 5.82 -5.00
N ALA A 87 10.18 6.27 -3.74
CA ALA A 87 11.38 6.47 -2.94
C ALA A 87 12.08 5.14 -2.61
N VAL A 88 11.33 4.14 -2.16
CA VAL A 88 11.84 2.81 -1.80
C VAL A 88 12.32 2.07 -3.05
N GLY A 89 11.54 2.08 -4.13
CA GLY A 89 11.91 1.46 -5.41
C GLY A 89 13.19 2.07 -5.97
N GLY A 90 13.28 3.41 -5.98
CA GLY A 90 14.50 4.10 -6.41
C GLY A 90 15.72 3.80 -5.54
N SER A 91 15.57 3.68 -4.21
CA SER A 91 16.70 3.39 -3.31
C SER A 91 17.27 1.98 -3.46
N ILE A 92 16.49 1.03 -3.99
CA ILE A 92 16.93 -0.35 -4.26
C ILE A 92 17.24 -0.63 -5.74
N GLY A 93 17.40 0.43 -6.56
CA GLY A 93 17.79 0.32 -7.97
C GLY A 93 16.63 0.11 -8.96
N GLY A 94 15.40 0.37 -8.54
CA GLY A 94 14.22 0.35 -9.40
C GLY A 94 13.96 1.67 -10.13
N ILE A 95 12.93 1.66 -10.96
CA ILE A 95 12.47 2.78 -11.79
C ILE A 95 11.22 3.38 -11.11
N PRO A 96 11.30 4.59 -10.52
CA PRO A 96 10.19 5.19 -9.77
C PRO A 96 8.88 5.29 -10.56
N ALA A 97 8.97 5.58 -11.86
CA ALA A 97 7.80 5.66 -12.73
C ALA A 97 7.04 4.32 -12.80
N ILE A 98 7.75 3.18 -12.83
CA ILE A 98 7.13 1.85 -12.82
C ILE A 98 6.50 1.58 -11.46
N SER A 99 7.19 1.91 -10.36
CA SER A 99 6.63 1.79 -9.00
C SER A 99 5.30 2.53 -8.87
N ALA A 100 5.23 3.76 -9.38
CA ALA A 100 4.02 4.56 -9.35
C ALA A 100 2.85 3.88 -10.10
N VAL A 101 3.10 3.37 -11.30
CA VAL A 101 2.09 2.67 -12.10
C VAL A 101 1.62 1.39 -11.39
N CYS A 102 2.54 0.60 -10.82
CA CYS A 102 2.19 -0.60 -10.08
C CYS A 102 1.31 -0.30 -8.86
N VAL A 103 1.64 0.75 -8.10
CA VAL A 103 0.84 1.19 -6.94
C VAL A 103 -0.57 1.60 -7.37
N ILE A 104 -0.69 2.43 -8.41
CA ILE A 104 -1.99 2.87 -8.93
C ILE A 104 -2.82 1.67 -9.36
N PHE A 105 -2.22 0.76 -10.13
CA PHE A 105 -2.89 -0.44 -10.62
C PHE A 105 -3.42 -1.32 -9.47
N VAL A 106 -2.56 -1.65 -8.50
CA VAL A 106 -2.96 -2.47 -7.33
C VAL A 106 -4.01 -1.76 -6.48
N GLY A 107 -3.87 -0.44 -6.29
CA GLY A 107 -4.83 0.36 -5.54
C GLY A 107 -6.21 0.38 -6.16
N ILE A 108 -6.30 0.58 -7.49
CA ILE A 108 -7.56 0.53 -8.24
C ILE A 108 -8.18 -0.87 -8.14
N LEU A 109 -7.40 -1.92 -8.39
CA LEU A 109 -7.91 -3.29 -8.32
C LEU A 109 -8.47 -3.61 -6.94
N GLY A 110 -7.77 -3.26 -5.87
CA GLY A 110 -8.29 -3.52 -4.52
C GLY A 110 -9.50 -2.65 -4.17
N ALA A 111 -9.55 -1.39 -4.59
CA ALA A 111 -10.74 -0.54 -4.37
C ALA A 111 -11.98 -1.07 -5.11
N VAL A 112 -11.82 -1.59 -6.33
CA VAL A 112 -12.92 -2.10 -7.15
C VAL A 112 -13.34 -3.52 -6.72
N PHE A 113 -12.38 -4.42 -6.53
CA PHE A 113 -12.65 -5.85 -6.34
C PHE A 113 -12.53 -6.33 -4.89
N GLY A 114 -11.89 -5.56 -4.00
CA GLY A 114 -11.55 -6.00 -2.66
C GLY A 114 -12.76 -6.37 -1.80
N HIS A 115 -13.77 -5.49 -1.70
CA HIS A 115 -15.00 -5.79 -0.95
C HIS A 115 -15.78 -6.97 -1.53
N THR A 116 -15.80 -7.13 -2.85
CA THR A 116 -16.43 -8.27 -3.54
C THR A 116 -15.73 -9.58 -3.16
N LEU A 117 -14.40 -9.60 -3.16
CA LEU A 117 -13.61 -10.76 -2.75
C LEU A 117 -13.82 -11.09 -1.26
N LEU A 118 -13.80 -10.07 -0.39
CA LEU A 118 -14.06 -10.25 1.05
C LEU A 118 -15.47 -10.79 1.33
N ASN A 119 -16.47 -10.36 0.56
CA ASN A 119 -17.83 -10.88 0.63
C ASN A 119 -17.92 -12.34 0.19
N ALA A 120 -17.25 -12.70 -0.91
CA ALA A 120 -17.18 -14.08 -1.39
C ALA A 120 -16.52 -15.02 -0.37
N MET A 121 -15.47 -14.54 0.32
CA MET A 121 -14.82 -15.26 1.43
C MET A 121 -15.61 -15.21 2.76
N ARG A 122 -16.80 -14.57 2.78
CA ARG A 122 -17.66 -14.42 3.95
C ARG A 122 -17.00 -13.70 5.14
N ILE A 123 -16.03 -12.82 4.88
CA ILE A 123 -15.37 -12.02 5.92
C ILE A 123 -16.25 -10.81 6.26
N ARG A 124 -16.87 -10.84 7.44
CA ARG A 124 -17.79 -9.79 7.89
C ARG A 124 -17.20 -8.82 8.92
N THR A 125 -16.11 -9.19 9.58
CA THR A 125 -15.50 -8.39 10.64
C THR A 125 -14.86 -7.12 10.08
N LYS A 126 -15.36 -5.96 10.51
CA LYS A 126 -14.93 -4.63 10.04
C LYS A 126 -13.43 -4.40 10.18
N ALA A 127 -12.85 -4.74 11.34
CA ALA A 127 -11.41 -4.65 11.55
C ALA A 127 -10.60 -5.52 10.57
N ALA A 128 -11.03 -6.75 10.30
CA ALA A 128 -10.34 -7.64 9.38
C ALA A 128 -10.42 -7.14 7.93
N ARG A 129 -11.59 -6.64 7.52
CA ARG A 129 -11.80 -6.04 6.19
C ARG A 129 -10.93 -4.80 5.99
N GLY A 130 -10.95 -3.88 6.97
CA GLY A 130 -10.12 -2.67 6.93
C GLY A 130 -8.63 -2.99 6.86
N LEU A 131 -8.12 -3.84 7.75
CA LEU A 131 -6.70 -4.25 7.74
C LEU A 131 -6.31 -4.91 6.41
N ALA A 132 -7.14 -5.82 5.88
CA ALA A 132 -6.86 -6.47 4.60
C ALA A 132 -6.83 -5.48 3.44
N MET A 133 -7.81 -4.59 3.35
CA MET A 133 -7.91 -3.58 2.29
C MET A 133 -6.74 -2.60 2.32
N GLY A 134 -6.38 -2.09 3.51
CA GLY A 134 -5.28 -1.14 3.68
C GLY A 134 -3.91 -1.76 3.41
N THR A 135 -3.70 -3.02 3.82
CA THR A 135 -2.44 -3.74 3.54
C THR A 135 -2.31 -4.12 2.07
N ALA A 136 -3.39 -4.49 1.38
CA ALA A 136 -3.32 -4.91 -0.02
C ALA A 136 -3.36 -3.74 -1.02
N SER A 137 -4.17 -2.72 -0.75
CA SER A 137 -4.58 -1.68 -1.72
C SER A 137 -4.44 -0.25 -1.21
N HIS A 138 -3.73 -0.07 -0.08
CA HIS A 138 -3.21 1.20 0.40
C HIS A 138 -4.25 2.34 0.43
N ALA A 139 -3.93 3.52 -0.10
CA ALA A 139 -4.74 4.72 -0.01
C ALA A 139 -6.10 4.59 -0.75
N LEU A 140 -6.11 4.01 -1.95
CA LEU A 140 -7.35 3.84 -2.72
C LEU A 140 -8.30 2.83 -2.07
N GLY A 141 -7.76 1.70 -1.58
CA GLY A 141 -8.54 0.74 -0.79
C GLY A 141 -9.05 1.34 0.53
N THR A 142 -8.26 2.21 1.16
CA THR A 142 -8.64 2.92 2.38
C THR A 142 -9.76 3.92 2.14
N ALA A 143 -9.69 4.70 1.05
CA ALA A 143 -10.79 5.58 0.66
C ALA A 143 -12.07 4.78 0.47
N ARG A 144 -12.00 3.63 -0.22
CA ARG A 144 -13.17 2.75 -0.39
C ARG A 144 -13.73 2.21 0.93
N CYS A 145 -12.86 1.85 1.88
CA CYS A 145 -13.30 1.43 3.21
C CYS A 145 -14.01 2.57 3.94
N ALA A 146 -13.45 3.78 3.91
CA ALA A 146 -14.00 4.95 4.56
C ALA A 146 -15.37 5.37 3.98
N GLU A 147 -15.59 5.16 2.67
CA GLU A 147 -16.90 5.36 2.03
C GLU A 147 -17.97 4.37 2.53
N LEU A 148 -17.57 3.13 2.83
CA LEU A 148 -18.51 2.05 3.13
C LEU A 148 -18.79 1.88 4.61
N ASP A 149 -17.79 2.09 5.46
CA ASP A 149 -17.92 1.90 6.90
C ASP A 149 -16.82 2.63 7.67
N TYR A 150 -17.24 3.34 8.72
CA TYR A 150 -16.36 4.13 9.55
C TYR A 150 -15.25 3.31 10.24
N GLN A 151 -15.59 2.11 10.75
CA GLN A 151 -14.60 1.24 11.39
C GLN A 151 -13.67 0.61 10.36
N GLU A 152 -14.16 0.17 9.19
CA GLU A 152 -13.28 -0.33 8.12
C GLU A 152 -12.28 0.72 7.70
N GLY A 153 -12.72 1.98 7.51
CA GLY A 153 -11.87 3.11 7.19
C GLY A 153 -10.77 3.33 8.23
N ALA A 154 -11.11 3.31 9.53
CA ALA A 154 -10.14 3.48 10.61
C ALA A 154 -9.02 2.42 10.61
N PHE A 155 -9.40 1.14 10.53
CA PHE A 155 -8.43 0.04 10.49
C PHE A 155 -7.61 0.03 9.18
N SER A 156 -8.22 0.42 8.06
CA SER A 156 -7.51 0.53 6.78
C SER A 156 -6.50 1.68 6.78
N SER A 157 -6.85 2.85 7.31
CA SER A 157 -5.91 3.98 7.48
C SER A 157 -4.73 3.61 8.37
N LEU A 158 -4.95 2.82 9.41
CA LEU A 158 -3.87 2.31 10.26
C LEU A 158 -2.95 1.38 9.48
N ALA A 159 -3.52 0.42 8.74
CA ALA A 159 -2.76 -0.52 7.93
C ALA A 159 -1.93 0.20 6.85
N LEU A 160 -2.50 1.21 6.19
CA LEU A 160 -1.82 2.06 5.22
C LEU A 160 -0.50 2.63 5.77
N VAL A 161 -0.56 3.25 6.95
CA VAL A 161 0.62 3.89 7.58
C VAL A 161 1.64 2.83 8.01
N LEU A 162 1.19 1.78 8.70
CA LEU A 162 2.08 0.72 9.18
C LEU A 162 2.77 -0.02 8.04
N CYS A 163 2.04 -0.39 7.00
CA CYS A 163 2.61 -1.06 5.82
C CYS A 163 3.63 -0.16 5.10
N GLY A 164 3.39 1.15 5.05
CA GLY A 164 4.34 2.14 4.55
C GLY A 164 5.68 2.11 5.31
N ILE A 165 5.62 2.17 6.64
CA ILE A 165 6.81 2.12 7.51
C ILE A 165 7.53 0.77 7.36
N ILE A 166 6.78 -0.34 7.47
CA ILE A 166 7.32 -1.70 7.40
C ILE A 166 8.03 -1.94 6.07
N THR A 167 7.37 -1.61 4.95
CA THR A 167 7.96 -1.77 3.61
C THR A 167 9.20 -0.90 3.44
N SER A 168 9.18 0.35 3.91
CA SER A 168 10.33 1.26 3.78
C SER A 168 11.56 0.76 4.54
N LEU A 169 11.35 0.13 5.70
CA LEU A 169 12.44 -0.40 6.50
C LEU A 169 12.93 -1.76 5.98
N ILE A 170 12.04 -2.62 5.49
CA ILE A 170 12.37 -4.02 5.17
C ILE A 170 12.84 -4.18 3.72
N ALA A 171 12.27 -3.42 2.78
CA ALA A 171 12.55 -3.57 1.34
C ALA A 171 14.04 -3.59 0.98
N PRO A 172 14.91 -2.69 1.51
CA PRO A 172 16.33 -2.68 1.17
C PRO A 172 17.08 -3.96 1.57
N PHE A 173 16.61 -4.65 2.61
CA PHE A 173 17.23 -5.89 3.09
C PHE A 173 16.61 -7.12 2.44
N LEU A 174 15.30 -7.08 2.18
CA LEU A 174 14.57 -8.22 1.64
C LEU A 174 14.81 -8.42 0.14
N PHE A 175 14.92 -7.32 -0.62
CA PHE A 175 15.15 -7.39 -2.06
C PHE A 175 16.40 -8.18 -2.48
N PRO A 176 17.61 -7.94 -1.93
CA PRO A 176 18.80 -8.70 -2.30
C PRO A 176 18.68 -10.19 -1.94
N ILE A 177 17.96 -10.52 -0.86
CA ILE A 177 17.69 -11.92 -0.49
C ILE A 177 16.81 -12.60 -1.54
N ILE A 178 15.73 -11.94 -1.98
CA ILE A 178 14.85 -12.48 -3.03
C ILE A 178 15.64 -12.68 -4.32
N LEU A 179 16.44 -11.70 -4.73
CA LEU A 179 17.28 -11.81 -5.93
C LEU A 179 18.29 -12.95 -5.83
N ALA A 180 18.94 -13.16 -4.68
CA ALA A 180 19.91 -14.24 -4.53
C ALA A 180 19.28 -15.65 -4.60
N VAL A 181 17.99 -15.78 -4.27
CA VAL A 181 17.28 -17.06 -4.28
C VAL A 181 16.62 -17.34 -5.64
N MET A 182 16.21 -16.30 -6.36
CA MET A 182 15.35 -16.43 -7.54
C MET A 182 15.93 -15.87 -8.84
N GLY A 183 16.96 -15.02 -8.76
CA GLY A 183 17.71 -14.51 -9.90
C GLY A 183 18.85 -15.43 -10.28
#